data_AF-A0A2V5PR16-F1
#
_entry.id   AF-A0A2V5PR16-F1
#
_cell.length_a   1.000
_cell.length_b   1.000
_cell.length_c   1.000
_cell.angle_alpha   90.00
_cell.angle_beta   90.00
_cell.angle_gamma   90.00
#
_symmetry.space_group_name_H-M   'P 1'
#
loop_
_entity.id
_entity.type
_entity.pdbx_description
1 polymer ?
#
loop_
_entity_poly.entity_id
_entity_poly.type
_entity_poly.pdbx_seq_one_letter_code
_entity_poly.pdbx_strand_id
1 'polypeptide(L)'
;ITVGPKKADLVGTTDRVIQAAIDYLARRGGGTVRVLPGTYRLRNSIFLQSQVRLLGSGTDSALFKEPSVTTRLVVDGDHWDQEITLADPKGFEVGDGVRLVSKD
;
A
#
# COMPACT_ATOMS: atom_id res chain seq x y z
N ILE A 1 0.12 11.08 14.72
CA ILE A 1 1.11 9.97 14.69
C ILE A 1 2.09 10.22 13.56
N THR A 2 3.37 9.86 13.73
CA THR A 2 4.44 10.05 12.76
C THR A 2 4.84 8.72 12.14
N VAL A 3 5.14 8.73 10.84
CA VAL A 3 5.65 7.58 10.09
C VAL A 3 6.97 7.98 9.44
N GLY A 4 8.03 7.20 9.63
CA GLY A 4 9.37 7.58 9.20
C GLY A 4 10.35 6.41 9.08
N PRO A 5 11.46 6.59 8.34
CA PRO A 5 12.51 5.58 8.22
C PRO A 5 13.23 5.29 9.55
N LYS A 6 13.18 6.25 10.50
CA LYS A 6 13.78 6.15 11.83
C LYS A 6 13.14 7.18 12.77
N LYS A 7 13.22 6.94 14.08
CA LYS A 7 12.78 7.88 15.15
C LYS A 7 11.37 8.44 14.91
N ALA A 8 10.42 7.55 14.59
CA ALA A 8 9.02 7.88 14.35
C ALA A 8 8.14 6.99 15.24
N ASP A 9 6.88 7.36 15.44
CA ASP A 9 5.93 6.53 16.19
C ASP A 9 5.75 5.16 15.52
N LEU A 10 5.68 5.13 14.19
CA LEU A 10 5.80 3.91 13.39
C LEU A 10 7.00 4.01 12.45
N VAL A 11 7.93 3.07 12.60
CA VAL A 11 9.18 3.04 11.82
C VAL A 11 9.01 2.10 10.62
N GLY A 12 9.24 2.63 9.42
CA GLY A 12 9.19 1.88 8.16
C GLY A 12 9.22 2.78 6.93
N THR A 13 9.40 2.16 5.77
CA THR A 13 9.58 2.86 4.47
C THR A 13 8.73 2.26 3.35
N THR A 14 7.58 1.68 3.68
CA THR A 14 6.66 1.04 2.71
C THR A 14 5.24 1.55 2.85
N ASP A 15 4.37 1.26 1.88
CA ASP A 15 2.93 1.52 1.97
C ASP A 15 2.31 0.97 3.26
N ARG A 16 2.68 -0.26 3.66
CA ARG A 16 2.13 -0.95 4.84
C ARG A 16 2.23 -0.15 6.13
N VAL A 17 3.37 0.51 6.39
CA VAL A 17 3.53 1.29 7.64
C VAL A 17 2.68 2.55 7.63
N ILE A 18 2.47 3.17 6.46
CA ILE A 18 1.59 4.32 6.31
C ILE A 18 0.13 3.88 6.49
N GLN A 19 -0.26 2.76 5.86
CA GLN A 19 -1.60 2.20 6.02
C GLN A 19 -1.89 1.84 7.48
N ALA A 20 -0.94 1.21 8.18
CA ALA A 20 -1.08 0.88 9.59
C ALA A 20 -1.33 2.14 10.46
N ALA A 21 -0.64 3.25 10.18
CA ALA A 21 -0.86 4.51 10.88
C ALA A 21 -2.25 5.12 10.60
N ILE A 22 -2.72 5.03 9.34
CA ILE A 22 -4.05 5.47 8.94
C ILE A 22 -5.12 4.64 9.66
N ASP A 23 -5.01 3.32 9.59
CA ASP A 23 -5.97 2.39 10.19
C ASP A 23 -5.99 2.51 11.72
N TYR A 24 -4.84 2.79 12.33
CA TYR A 24 -4.75 3.08 13.76
C TYR A 24 -5.56 4.34 14.12
N LEU A 25 -5.36 5.45 13.40
CA LEU A 25 -6.09 6.68 13.67
C LEU A 25 -7.58 6.57 13.37
N ALA A 26 -7.96 5.88 12.29
CA ALA A 26 -9.35 5.66 11.94
C ALA A 26 -10.13 4.97 13.08
N ARG A 27 -9.53 3.92 13.67
CA ARG A 27 -10.10 3.22 14.85
C ARG A 27 -10.14 4.07 16.11
N ARG A 28 -9.40 5.18 16.16
CA ARG A 28 -9.33 6.12 17.28
C ARG A 28 -10.16 7.39 17.05
N GLY A 29 -11.01 7.43 16.01
CA GLY A 29 -11.88 8.56 15.72
C GLY A 29 -11.28 9.62 14.80
N GLY A 30 -10.13 9.33 14.17
CA GLY A 30 -9.48 10.21 13.19
C GLY A 30 -8.17 10.84 13.68
N GLY A 31 -7.68 11.82 12.93
CA GLY A 31 -6.47 12.58 13.26
C GLY A 31 -5.52 12.75 12.07
N THR A 32 -4.26 13.09 12.35
CA THR A 32 -3.24 13.31 11.30
C THR A 32 -2.08 12.31 11.39
N VAL A 33 -1.82 11.64 10.28
CA VAL A 33 -0.57 10.92 10.01
C VAL A 33 0.43 11.90 9.38
N ARG A 34 1.56 12.11 10.05
CA ARG A 34 2.68 12.93 9.53
C ARG A 34 3.74 12.01 8.95
N VAL A 35 3.91 12.06 7.63
CA VAL A 35 4.97 11.34 6.91
C VAL A 35 6.24 12.19 6.99
N LEU A 36 7.25 11.66 7.65
CA LEU A 36 8.54 12.33 7.83
C LEU A 36 9.37 12.27 6.52
N PRO A 37 10.50 12.99 6.44
CA PRO A 37 11.41 12.89 5.31
C PRO A 37 11.86 11.45 5.04
N GLY A 38 11.81 11.03 3.77
CA GLY A 38 12.19 9.69 3.34
C GLY A 38 11.54 9.28 2.01
N THR A 39 12.01 8.16 1.47
CA THR A 39 11.39 7.50 0.32
C THR A 39 10.60 6.30 0.80
N TYR A 40 9.33 6.27 0.45
CA TYR A 40 8.39 5.20 0.81
C TYR A 40 8.04 4.43 -0.46
N ARG A 41 8.30 3.13 -0.47
CA ARG A 41 8.10 2.27 -1.63
C ARG A 41 6.71 1.64 -1.54
N LEU A 42 5.84 1.97 -2.48
CA LEU A 42 4.44 1.57 -2.51
C LEU A 42 4.28 0.41 -3.48
N ARG A 43 4.03 -0.78 -2.93
CA ARG A 43 3.59 -1.97 -3.68
C ARG A 43 2.07 -2.09 -3.76
N ASN A 44 1.36 -1.28 -2.99
CA ASN A 44 -0.09 -1.15 -3.02
C ASN A 44 -0.52 0.30 -2.80
N SER A 45 -1.80 0.57 -3.07
CA SER A 45 -2.44 1.85 -2.77
C SER A 45 -2.53 2.09 -1.27
N ILE A 46 -2.49 3.37 -0.89
CA ILE A 46 -2.83 3.81 0.46
C ILE A 46 -4.31 4.18 0.47
N PHE A 47 -5.09 3.49 1.30
CA PHE A 47 -6.53 3.68 1.46
C PHE A 47 -6.77 4.66 2.60
N LEU A 48 -7.07 5.91 2.25
CA LEU A 48 -7.35 6.95 3.24
C LEU A 48 -8.73 6.72 3.88
N GLN A 49 -8.77 6.77 5.21
CA GLN A 49 -9.98 6.58 6.00
C GLN A 49 -10.66 7.90 6.32
N SER A 50 -11.97 7.86 6.59
CA SER A 50 -12.73 9.01 7.07
C SER A 50 -12.08 9.65 8.30
N GLN A 51 -12.12 10.99 8.37
CA GLN A 51 -11.55 11.77 9.47
C GLN A 51 -10.02 11.59 9.68
N VAL A 52 -9.32 10.95 8.75
CA VAL A 52 -7.85 10.85 8.76
C VAL A 52 -7.26 11.78 7.71
N ARG A 53 -6.29 12.59 8.14
CA ARG A 53 -5.45 13.42 7.28
C ARG A 53 -4.08 12.79 7.13
N LEU A 54 -3.61 12.62 5.89
CA LEU A 54 -2.23 12.29 5.58
C LEU A 54 -1.47 13.57 5.21
N LEU A 55 -0.34 13.84 5.88
CA LEU A 55 0.44 15.06 5.69
C LEU A 55 1.93 14.74 5.54
N GLY A 56 2.51 15.06 4.39
CA GLY A 56 3.94 14.89 4.12
C GLY A 56 4.81 16.06 4.57
N SER A 57 6.13 15.86 4.49
CA SER A 57 7.16 16.87 4.78
C SER A 57 7.59 17.60 3.49
N GLY A 58 6.62 18.05 2.69
CA GLY A 58 6.89 18.68 1.39
C GLY A 58 7.55 17.72 0.39
N THR A 59 8.54 18.20 -0.34
CA THR A 59 9.32 17.41 -1.32
C THR A 59 10.19 16.34 -0.68
N ASP A 60 10.41 16.41 0.63
CA ASP A 60 11.30 15.48 1.33
C ASP A 60 10.62 14.14 1.66
N SER A 61 9.30 14.04 1.49
CA SER A 61 8.53 12.79 1.61
C SER A 61 8.14 12.27 0.23
N ALA A 62 8.95 11.38 -0.33
CA ALA A 62 8.71 10.80 -1.66
C ALA A 62 7.90 9.50 -1.54
N LEU A 63 6.69 9.47 -2.11
CA LEU A 63 5.93 8.23 -2.31
C LEU A 63 6.26 7.67 -3.69
N PHE A 64 7.02 6.57 -3.71
CA PHE A 64 7.48 5.94 -4.94
C PHE A 64 6.61 4.70 -5.24
N LYS A 65 5.84 4.75 -6.32
CA LYS A 65 5.08 3.59 -6.79
C LYS A 65 6.03 2.60 -7.47
N GLU A 66 6.07 1.37 -6.98
CA GLU A 66 6.89 0.33 -7.59
C GLU A 66 6.45 0.02 -9.04
N PRO A 67 7.38 -0.47 -9.89
CA PRO A 67 7.04 -1.02 -11.19
C PRO A 67 6.02 -2.14 -11.05
N SER A 68 5.01 -2.14 -11.92
CA SER A 68 4.02 -3.22 -11.96
C SER A 68 4.58 -4.42 -12.73
N VAL A 69 4.21 -5.62 -12.31
CA VAL A 69 4.48 -6.87 -13.03
C VAL A 69 3.16 -7.47 -13.53
N THR A 70 3.22 -8.19 -14.66
CA THR A 70 2.05 -8.80 -15.28
C THR A 70 2.33 -10.27 -15.56
N THR A 71 1.39 -11.13 -15.22
CA THR A 71 1.38 -12.54 -15.58
C THR A 71 -0.02 -12.93 -16.04
N ARG A 72 -0.12 -14.00 -16.82
CA ARG A 72 -1.40 -14.65 -17.09
C ARG A 72 -1.89 -15.39 -15.83
N LEU A 73 -3.19 -15.55 -15.73
CA LEU A 73 -3.79 -16.55 -14.85
C LEU A 73 -3.61 -17.93 -15.50
N VAL A 74 -3.39 -18.98 -14.68
CA VAL A 74 -3.30 -20.38 -15.16
C VAL A 74 -4.66 -20.87 -15.64
N VAL A 75 -5.71 -20.43 -14.96
CA VAL A 75 -7.10 -20.82 -15.14
C VAL A 75 -7.95 -19.56 -15.01
N ASP A 76 -9.03 -19.49 -15.78
CA ASP A 76 -10.02 -18.42 -15.66
C ASP A 76 -10.70 -18.48 -14.28
N GLY A 77 -10.93 -17.33 -13.66
CA GLY A 77 -11.62 -17.29 -12.36
C GLY A 77 -13.10 -17.62 -12.51
N ASP A 78 -13.64 -18.40 -11.58
CA ASP A 78 -15.06 -18.72 -11.53
C ASP A 78 -15.80 -17.84 -10.50
N HIS A 79 -17.13 -17.86 -10.54
CA HIS A 79 -17.97 -17.21 -9.57
C HIS A 79 -17.71 -17.78 -8.17
N TRP A 80 -17.47 -16.88 -7.21
CA TRP A 80 -17.10 -17.16 -5.79
C TRP A 80 -15.64 -17.54 -5.53
N ASP A 81 -14.78 -17.59 -6.53
CA ASP A 81 -13.36 -17.78 -6.28
C ASP A 81 -12.79 -16.64 -5.44
N GLN A 82 -12.04 -16.99 -4.40
CA GLN A 82 -11.32 -16.06 -3.53
C GLN A 82 -9.81 -16.10 -3.77
N GLU A 83 -9.38 -16.81 -4.81
CA GLU A 83 -7.98 -16.98 -5.18
C GLU A 83 -7.80 -16.90 -6.69
N ILE A 84 -6.57 -16.63 -7.09
CA ILE A 84 -6.12 -16.73 -8.48
C ILE A 84 -4.80 -17.49 -8.48
N THR A 85 -4.59 -18.33 -9.49
CA THR A 85 -3.29 -18.99 -9.68
C THR A 85 -2.51 -18.28 -10.79
N LEU A 86 -1.36 -17.73 -10.43
CA LEU A 86 -0.47 -17.03 -11.36
C LEU A 86 0.34 -18.03 -12.18
N ALA A 87 0.42 -17.82 -13.50
CA ALA A 87 1.25 -18.65 -14.37
C ALA A 87 2.75 -18.50 -14.06
N ASP A 88 3.19 -17.30 -13.69
CA ASP A 88 4.50 -17.03 -13.11
C ASP A 88 4.33 -16.06 -11.92
N PRO A 89 4.58 -16.50 -10.67
CA PRO A 89 4.47 -15.63 -9.50
C PRO A 89 5.67 -14.70 -9.31
N LYS A 90 6.71 -14.78 -10.16
CA LYS A 90 7.92 -13.98 -10.00
C LYS A 90 7.61 -12.48 -10.00
N GLY A 91 8.07 -11.78 -8.96
CA GLY A 91 7.89 -10.34 -8.78
C GLY A 91 6.63 -9.94 -8.02
N PHE A 92 5.73 -10.89 -7.73
CA PHE A 92 4.61 -10.69 -6.82
C PHE A 92 5.02 -10.98 -5.38
N GLU A 93 4.51 -10.17 -4.45
CA GLU A 93 4.72 -10.32 -3.02
C GLU A 93 3.39 -10.22 -2.27
N VAL A 94 3.29 -10.87 -1.12
CA VAL A 94 2.11 -10.75 -0.24
C VAL A 94 1.87 -9.28 0.07
N GLY A 95 0.64 -8.78 -0.13
CA GLY A 95 0.27 -7.39 0.13
C GLY A 95 0.35 -6.45 -1.07
N ASP A 96 0.81 -6.93 -2.23
CA ASP A 96 0.73 -6.19 -3.49
C ASP A 96 -0.70 -5.81 -3.85
N GLY A 97 -0.87 -4.66 -4.49
CA GLY A 97 -2.11 -4.30 -5.16
C GLY A 97 -2.26 -5.10 -6.45
N VAL A 98 -3.35 -5.87 -6.57
CA VAL A 98 -3.63 -6.69 -7.75
C VAL A 98 -4.77 -6.08 -8.55
N ARG A 99 -4.60 -6.03 -9.88
CA ARG A 99 -5.65 -5.68 -10.83
C ARG A 99 -5.86 -6.86 -11.79
N LEU A 100 -7.11 -7.30 -11.92
CA LEU A 100 -7.53 -8.23 -12.97
C LEU A 100 -7.92 -7.47 -14.23
N VAL A 101 -7.58 -8.02 -15.39
CA VAL A 101 -7.81 -7.41 -16.70
C VAL A 101 -8.41 -8.47 -17.60
N SER A 102 -9.59 -8.20 -18.18
CA SER A 102 -10.17 -9.05 -19.21
C SER A 102 -9.34 -8.97 -20.49
N LYS A 103 -9.41 -10.02 -21.32
CA LYS A 103 -8.98 -9.89 -22.71
C LYS A 103 -10.00 -8.99 -23.42
N ASP A 104 -9.50 -8.12 -24.29
CA ASP A 104 -10.34 -7.31 -25.18
C ASP A 104 -11.19 -8.20 -26.11
#